data_AF-A0A0A9WAS6-F1
#
_entry.id   AF-A0A0A9WAS6-F1
#
_cell.length_a   1.000
_cell.length_b   1.000
_cell.length_c   1.000
_cell.angle_alpha   90.00
_cell.angle_beta   90.00
_cell.angle_gamma   90.00
#
_symmetry.space_group_name_H-M   'P 1'
#
loop_
_entity.id
_entity.type
_entity.pdbx_description
1 polymer ?
#
loop_
_entity_poly.entity_id
_entity_poly.type
_entity_poly.pdbx_seq_one_letter_code
_entity_poly.pdbx_strand_id
1 'polypeptide(L)'
;MMTHGNRLQVVINCLAVAACGATMAFPAVALPALENSGHTITPTQVSLVGFGCYAMILFGSYSGGLLSESSGRRKSLLAAVTPSIVGWIVTGTCDTMTALISGFLL
;
A
#
# COMPACT_ATOMS: atom_id res chain seq x y z
N MET A 1 11.48 -23.34 -22.15
CA MET A 1 12.44 -22.25 -22.49
C MET A 1 11.71 -20.92 -22.24
N MET A 2 11.90 -20.30 -21.08
CA MET A 2 11.21 -19.03 -20.74
C MET A 2 11.92 -17.86 -21.42
N THR A 3 11.21 -17.10 -22.23
CA THR A 3 11.74 -15.93 -22.94
C THR A 3 12.12 -14.82 -21.94
N HIS A 4 13.13 -14.01 -22.28
CA HIS A 4 13.74 -13.00 -21.39
C HIS A 4 12.71 -12.02 -20.79
N GLY A 5 11.59 -11.77 -21.48
CA GLY A 5 10.48 -10.95 -21.01
C GLY A 5 9.70 -11.55 -19.83
N ASN A 6 9.64 -12.87 -19.68
CA ASN A 6 8.95 -13.52 -18.57
C ASN A 6 9.72 -13.39 -17.25
N ARG A 7 11.06 -13.38 -17.29
CA ARG A 7 11.89 -13.20 -16.09
C ARG A 7 11.69 -11.82 -15.46
N LEU A 8 11.63 -10.78 -16.29
CA LEU A 8 11.39 -9.42 -15.81
C LEU A 8 10.01 -9.27 -15.17
N GLN A 9 8.97 -9.91 -15.74
CA GLN A 9 7.63 -9.89 -15.14
C GLN A 9 7.58 -10.59 -13.78
N VAL A 10 8.31 -11.70 -13.61
CA VAL A 10 8.39 -12.37 -12.31
C VAL A 10 9.05 -11.46 -11.27
N VAL A 11 10.17 -10.82 -11.61
CA VAL A 11 10.87 -9.91 -10.69
C VAL A 11 9.99 -8.73 -10.30
N ILE A 12 9.27 -8.12 -11.25
CA ILE A 12 8.33 -7.03 -10.98
C ILE A 12 7.21 -7.49 -10.04
N ASN A 13 6.63 -8.69 -10.26
CA ASN A 13 5.60 -9.22 -9.38
C ASN A 13 6.13 -9.50 -7.97
N CYS A 14 7.34 -10.03 -7.84
CA CYS A 14 7.98 -10.26 -6.54
C CYS A 14 8.21 -8.94 -5.79
N LEU A 15 8.68 -7.90 -6.47
CA LEU A 15 8.85 -6.56 -5.91
C LEU A 15 7.51 -5.97 -5.46
N ALA A 16 6.44 -6.13 -6.24
CA ALA A 16 5.10 -5.67 -5.86
C ALA A 16 4.59 -6.36 -4.59
N VAL A 17 4.79 -7.68 -4.46
CA VAL A 17 4.42 -8.44 -3.26
C VAL A 17 5.25 -7.99 -2.05
N ALA A 18 6.56 -7.78 -2.22
CA ALA A 18 7.42 -7.28 -1.15
C ALA A 18 6.98 -5.88 -0.68
N ALA A 19 6.62 -5.00 -1.62
CA ALA A 19 6.10 -3.67 -1.30
C ALA A 19 4.78 -3.74 -0.51
N CYS A 20 3.84 -4.60 -0.90
CA CYS A 20 2.61 -4.81 -0.13
C CYS A 20 2.88 -5.29 1.31
N GLY A 21 3.82 -6.22 1.49
CA GLY A 21 4.23 -6.67 2.83
C GLY A 21 4.81 -5.54 3.68
N ALA A 22 5.62 -4.66 3.08
CA ALA A 22 6.17 -3.49 3.75
C ALA A 22 5.07 -2.51 4.18
N THR A 23 4.06 -2.26 3.33
CA THR A 23 2.93 -1.39 3.67
C THR A 23 2.13 -1.93 4.85
N MET A 24 1.91 -3.25 4.94
CA MET A 24 1.19 -3.87 6.06
C MET A 24 1.99 -3.79 7.38
N ALA A 25 3.32 -3.83 7.30
CA ALA A 25 4.20 -3.75 8.46
C ALA A 25 4.50 -2.29 8.89
N PHE A 26 4.33 -1.31 8.01
CA PHE A 26 4.66 0.09 8.27
C PHE A 26 3.98 0.70 9.51
N PRO A 27 2.69 0.42 9.83
CA PRO A 27 2.07 0.91 11.07
C PRO A 27 2.85 0.51 12.32
N ALA A 28 3.48 -0.67 12.34
CA ALA A 28 4.23 -1.16 13.50
C ALA A 28 5.46 -0.29 13.83
N VAL A 29 6.04 0.38 12.83
CA VAL A 29 7.16 1.31 13.04
C VAL A 29 6.69 2.77 13.11
N ALA A 30 5.61 3.13 12.41
CA ALA A 30 5.09 4.49 12.41
C ALA A 30 4.43 4.87 13.75
N LEU A 31 3.68 3.96 14.37
CA LEU A 31 3.00 4.18 15.65
C LEU A 31 3.98 4.56 16.79
N PRO A 32 5.04 3.78 17.07
CA PRO A 32 6.00 4.16 18.11
C PRO A 32 6.77 5.44 17.74
N ALA A 33 7.04 5.70 16.46
CA ALA A 33 7.68 6.96 16.04
C ALA A 33 6.79 8.19 16.32
N LEU A 34 5.48 8.06 16.09
CA LEU A 34 4.47 9.07 16.42
C LEU A 34 4.34 9.28 17.93
N GLU A 35 4.37 8.22 18.72
CA GLU A 35 4.32 8.31 20.19
C GLU A 35 5.54 9.06 20.74
N ASN A 36 6.73 8.80 20.20
CA ASN A 36 7.97 9.51 20.58
C ASN A 36 7.99 10.98 20.13
N SER A 37 7.25 11.35 19.08
CA SER A 37 7.12 12.73 18.62
C SER A 37 6.18 13.61 19.49
N GLY A 38 5.63 13.04 20.57
CA GLY A 38 4.77 13.75 21.52
C GLY A 38 3.31 13.86 21.07
N HIS A 39 2.89 13.11 20.06
CA HIS A 39 1.48 13.01 19.66
C HIS A 39 0.73 12.03 20.56
N THR A 40 -0.34 12.50 21.20
CA THR A 40 -1.21 11.66 22.03
C THR A 40 -2.01 10.71 21.15
N ILE A 41 -1.54 9.48 21.00
CA ILE A 41 -2.19 8.46 20.18
C ILE A 41 -3.43 7.95 20.91
N THR A 42 -4.61 8.14 20.31
CA THR A 42 -5.85 7.54 20.83
C THR A 42 -5.99 6.11 20.25
N PRO A 43 -6.40 5.09 21.04
CA PRO A 43 -6.56 3.72 20.55
C PRO A 43 -7.54 3.59 19.36
N THR A 44 -8.46 4.53 19.21
CA THR A 44 -9.39 4.61 18.06
C THR A 44 -8.68 4.94 16.75
N GLN A 45 -7.64 5.80 16.77
CA GLN A 45 -6.89 6.18 15.58
C GLN A 45 -6.01 5.02 15.09
N VAL A 46 -5.39 4.27 16.01
CA VAL A 46 -4.62 3.07 15.68
C VAL A 46 -5.50 2.03 15.00
N SER A 47 -6.71 1.83 15.53
CA SER A 47 -7.70 0.90 14.96
C SER A 47 -8.15 1.34 13.57
N LEU A 48 -8.30 2.65 13.32
CA LEU A 48 -8.66 3.20 12.01
C LEU A 48 -7.55 2.99 10.97
N VAL A 49 -6.27 3.12 11.35
CA VAL A 49 -5.14 2.82 10.45
C VAL A 49 -5.18 1.35 10.03
N GLY A 50 -5.32 0.43 11.00
CA GLY A 50 -5.44 -0.99 10.71
C GLY A 50 -6.63 -1.31 9.82
N PHE A 51 -7.81 -0.78 10.15
CA PHE A 51 -9.02 -0.96 9.36
C PHE A 51 -8.89 -0.44 7.92
N GLY A 52 -8.32 0.76 7.74
CA GLY A 52 -8.10 1.37 6.42
C GLY A 52 -7.26 0.50 5.50
N CYS A 53 -6.15 -0.04 6.00
CA CYS A 53 -5.29 -0.96 5.26
C CYS A 53 -6.05 -2.20 4.76
N TYR A 54 -6.81 -2.87 5.65
CA TYR A 54 -7.54 -4.07 5.28
C TYR A 54 -8.71 -3.79 4.33
N ALA A 55 -9.41 -2.68 4.51
CA ALA A 55 -10.49 -2.26 3.62
C ALA A 55 -9.98 -2.02 2.19
N MET A 56 -8.83 -1.37 2.04
CA MET A 56 -8.21 -1.14 0.73
C MET A 56 -7.65 -2.40 0.09
N ILE A 57 -7.10 -3.33 0.87
CA ILE A 57 -6.65 -4.63 0.35
C ILE A 57 -7.85 -5.41 -0.24
N LEU A 58 -9.00 -5.40 0.42
CA LEU A 58 -10.21 -6.04 -0.08
C LEU A 58 -10.70 -5.39 -1.38
N PHE A 59 -10.75 -4.06 -1.40
CA PHE A 59 -11.18 -3.30 -2.59
C PHE A 59 -10.21 -3.47 -3.76
N GLY A 60 -8.91 -3.46 -3.49
CA GLY A 60 -7.84 -3.71 -4.47
C GLY A 60 -7.84 -5.14 -5.00
N SER A 61 -8.15 -6.13 -4.16
CA SER A 61 -8.27 -7.53 -4.57
C SER A 61 -9.47 -7.74 -5.50
N TYR A 62 -10.60 -7.09 -5.18
CA TYR A 62 -11.81 -7.15 -6.00
C TYR A 62 -11.61 -6.45 -7.36
N SER A 63 -11.12 -5.21 -7.35
CA SER A 63 -10.89 -4.42 -8.56
C SER A 63 -9.73 -4.95 -9.42
N GLY A 64 -8.67 -5.48 -8.79
CA GLY A 64 -7.51 -6.04 -9.48
C GLY A 64 -7.84 -7.25 -10.35
N GLY A 65 -8.78 -8.10 -9.92
CA GLY A 65 -9.29 -9.21 -10.73
C GLY A 65 -9.98 -8.72 -12.01
N LEU A 66 -10.88 -7.74 -11.88
CA LEU A 66 -11.62 -7.15 -13.00
C LEU A 66 -10.69 -6.42 -13.98
N LEU A 67 -9.71 -5.65 -13.48
CA LEU A 67 -8.73 -4.96 -14.32
C LEU A 67 -7.76 -5.92 -15.02
N SER A 68 -7.39 -7.02 -14.37
CA SER A 68 -6.50 -8.03 -14.96
C SER A 68 -7.16 -8.74 -16.14
N GLU A 69 -8.46 -8.99 -16.06
CA GLU A 69 -9.22 -9.68 -17.11
C GLU A 69 -9.53 -8.76 -18.30
N SER A 70 -9.81 -7.47 -18.08
CA SER A 70 -10.18 -6.54 -19.17
C SER A 70 -9.00 -5.89 -19.89
N SER A 71 -7.91 -5.52 -19.18
CA SER A 71 -6.84 -4.68 -19.72
C SER A 71 -5.48 -5.38 -19.85
N GLY A 72 -5.40 -6.64 -19.40
CA GLY A 72 -4.18 -7.43 -19.41
C GLY A 72 -3.22 -7.14 -18.24
N ARG A 73 -2.44 -8.17 -17.88
CA ARG A 73 -1.67 -8.24 -16.62
C ARG A 73 -0.67 -7.10 -16.41
N ARG A 74 -0.04 -6.59 -17.48
CA ARG A 74 0.98 -5.53 -17.39
C ARG A 74 0.39 -4.15 -17.14
N LYS A 75 -0.77 -3.83 -17.73
CA LYS A 75 -1.44 -2.54 -17.54
C LYS A 75 -2.13 -2.47 -16.19
N SER A 76 -2.74 -3.58 -15.74
CA SER A 76 -3.31 -3.69 -14.40
C SER A 76 -2.26 -3.46 -13.31
N LEU A 77 -1.06 -4.02 -13.46
CA LEU A 77 0.04 -3.77 -12.53
C LEU A 77 0.48 -2.30 -12.48
N LEU A 78 0.62 -1.64 -13.64
CA LEU A 78 0.97 -0.22 -13.68
C LEU A 78 -0.13 0.66 -13.05
N ALA A 79 -1.39 0.31 -13.27
CA ALA A 79 -2.53 0.99 -12.66
C ALA A 79 -2.54 0.84 -11.13
N ALA A 80 -2.10 -0.29 -10.58
CA ALA A 80 -1.99 -0.50 -9.13
C ALA A 80 -0.78 0.19 -8.49
N VAL A 81 0.35 0.28 -9.20
CA VAL A 81 1.57 0.94 -8.71
C VAL A 81 1.41 2.46 -8.61
N THR A 82 0.63 3.07 -9.50
CA THR A 82 0.43 4.52 -9.54
C THR A 82 -0.14 5.10 -8.22
N PRO A 83 -1.29 4.62 -7.70
CA PRO A 83 -1.81 5.09 -6.41
C PRO A 83 -0.90 4.70 -5.24
N SER A 84 -0.22 3.55 -5.30
CA SER A 84 0.75 3.14 -4.27
C SER A 84 1.86 4.18 -4.09
N ILE A 85 2.45 4.69 -5.18
CA ILE A 85 3.50 5.72 -5.09
C ILE A 85 2.95 7.00 -4.47
N VAL A 86 1.73 7.40 -4.85
CA VAL A 86 1.08 8.61 -4.29
C VAL A 86 0.81 8.44 -2.80
N GLY A 87 0.28 7.29 -2.37
CA GLY A 87 0.04 6.99 -0.95
C GLY A 87 1.32 7.04 -0.11
N TRP A 88 2.43 6.51 -0.62
CA TRP A 88 3.74 6.59 0.06
C TRP A 88 4.28 8.02 0.13
N ILE A 89 4.11 8.84 -0.91
CA ILE A 89 4.51 10.25 -0.88
C ILE A 89 3.72 11.01 0.19
N VAL A 90 2.39 10.82 0.21
CA VAL A 90 1.51 11.46 1.21
C VAL A 90 1.90 11.03 2.63
N THR A 91 2.16 9.73 2.83
CA THR A 91 2.59 9.19 4.13
C THR A 91 3.92 9.78 4.59
N GLY A 92 4.88 10.03 3.69
CA GLY A 92 6.19 10.56 4.02
C GLY A 92 6.23 12.07 4.27
N THR A 93 5.26 12.83 3.75
CA THR A 93 5.26 14.30 3.83
C THR A 93 4.45 14.88 4.99
N CYS A 94 3.73 14.06 5.75
CA CYS A 94 2.73 14.57 6.67
C CYS A 94 2.97 14.17 8.13
N ASP A 95 3.19 15.17 8.99
CA ASP A 95 3.44 15.02 10.43
C ASP A 95 2.18 14.75 11.28
N THR A 96 1.01 14.50 10.67
CA THR A 96 -0.27 14.39 11.38
C THR A 96 -0.93 13.02 11.18
N MET A 97 -1.53 12.48 12.26
CA MET A 97 -2.19 11.16 12.24
C MET A 97 -3.28 11.02 11.17
N THR A 98 -4.02 12.09 10.88
CA THR A 98 -5.07 12.11 9.84
C THR A 98 -4.48 11.92 8.45
N ALA A 99 -3.30 12.48 8.19
CA ALA A 99 -2.64 12.34 6.91
C ALA A 99 -2.02 10.94 6.73
N LEU A 100 -1.51 10.34 7.81
CA LEU A 100 -1.08 8.94 7.81
C LEU A 100 -2.26 8.01 7.43
N ILE A 101 -3.43 8.23 8.02
CA ILE A 101 -4.65 7.48 7.66
C ILE A 101 -5.03 7.71 6.19
N SER A 102 -4.92 8.93 5.69
CA SER A 102 -5.23 9.25 4.28
C SER A 102 -4.24 8.62 3.29
N GLY A 103 -2.97 8.48 3.66
CA GLY A 103 -1.94 7.83 2.85
C GLY A 103 -2.13 6.31 2.77
N PHE A 104 -2.65 5.69 3.83
CA PHE A 104 -3.04 4.27 3.83
C PHE A 104 -4.35 3.95 3.11
N LEU A 105 -5.17 4.98 2.87
CA LEU A 105 -6.45 4.87 2.15
C LEU A 105 -6.29 4.96 0.63
N LEU A 106 -5.08 5.33 0.16
CA LEU A 106 -4.67 5.50 -1.24
C LEU A 106 -3.81 4.30 -1.70
#